data_AF-A0A2N6NGT1-F1
#
_entry.id   AF-A0A2N6NGT1-F1
#
_cell.length_a   1.000
_cell.length_b   1.000
_cell.length_c   1.000
_cell.angle_alpha   90.00
_cell.angle_beta   90.00
_cell.angle_gamma   90.00
#
_symmetry.space_group_name_H-M   'P 1'
#
loop_
_entity.id
_entity.type
_entity.pdbx_description
1 polymer ?
#
loop_
_entity_poly.entity_id
_entity_poly.type
_entity_poly.pdbx_seq_one_letter_code
_entity_poly.pdbx_strand_id
1 'polypeptide(L)'
;MASQFEKGHEIPITKQSFPGKEHDMPGPKPTRDQLPSTGGGAETYRAADKLRGKRAIITGGDSGIGAATALLFAREGAVSTIAYLPDEEKDAQDTRRQVEAIGGTCHLVALDLVKKENCKAVVDFAVEKMGGIDILFNNAACEFPVFAKAVAPFQKLK
;
A
#
# COMPACT_ATOMS: atom_id res chain seq x y z
N MET A 1 -15.43 -2.73 36.00
CA MET A 1 -15.73 -2.51 34.57
C MET A 1 -14.68 -1.55 34.05
N ALA A 2 -14.13 -1.79 32.87
CA ALA A 2 -13.06 -0.94 32.35
C ALA A 2 -13.65 0.44 31.99
N SER A 3 -13.03 1.52 32.49
CA SER A 3 -13.58 2.89 32.51
C SER A 3 -13.87 3.48 31.12
N GLN A 4 -13.34 2.87 30.06
CA GLN A 4 -13.58 3.28 28.68
C GLN A 4 -15.02 3.04 28.17
N PHE A 5 -15.83 2.28 28.91
CA PHE A 5 -17.23 1.99 28.54
C PHE A 5 -18.25 2.80 29.34
N GLU A 6 -17.79 3.71 30.22
CA GLU A 6 -18.67 4.54 31.04
C GLU A 6 -19.24 5.71 30.22
N LYS A 7 -20.51 6.03 30.48
CA LYS A 7 -21.22 7.12 29.80
C LYS A 7 -20.56 8.46 30.18
N GLY A 8 -20.01 9.16 29.19
CA GLY A 8 -19.25 10.41 29.39
C GLY A 8 -17.73 10.25 29.31
N HIS A 9 -17.23 9.04 29.03
CA HIS A 9 -15.82 8.83 28.70
C HIS A 9 -15.47 9.53 27.38
N GLU A 10 -14.61 10.54 27.45
CA GLU A 10 -14.04 11.17 26.26
C GLU A 10 -12.97 10.25 25.68
N ILE A 11 -13.22 9.71 24.48
CA ILE A 11 -12.24 8.93 23.75
C ILE A 11 -11.07 9.87 23.42
N PRO A 12 -9.83 9.57 23.85
CA PRO A 12 -8.69 10.41 23.52
C PRO A 12 -8.58 10.49 21.99
N ILE A 13 -8.74 11.70 21.45
CA ILE A 13 -8.58 11.95 20.02
C ILE A 13 -7.08 11.88 19.73
N THR A 14 -6.64 10.78 19.12
CA THR A 14 -5.27 10.65 18.64
C THR A 14 -5.06 11.67 17.53
N LYS A 15 -4.25 12.71 17.78
CA LYS A 15 -3.75 13.60 16.73
C LYS A 15 -2.50 12.97 16.15
N GLN A 16 -2.62 12.38 14.98
CA GLN A 16 -1.47 11.89 14.24
C GLN A 16 -1.14 12.88 13.12
N SER A 17 0.03 13.50 13.20
CA SER A 17 0.62 14.18 12.05
C SER A 17 1.20 13.10 11.15
N PHE A 18 0.36 12.48 10.32
CA PHE A 18 0.86 11.56 9.30
C PHE A 18 1.69 12.38 8.30
N PRO A 19 2.94 11.99 8.04
CA PRO A 19 3.63 12.46 6.85
C PRO A 19 2.82 11.95 5.66
N GLY A 20 2.45 12.83 4.74
CA GLY A 20 1.62 12.44 3.60
C GLY A 20 2.28 11.36 2.73
N LYS A 21 3.62 11.41 2.60
CA LYS A 21 4.42 10.52 1.75
C LYS A 21 5.40 9.69 2.58
N GLU A 22 5.67 8.46 2.15
CA GLU A 22 6.52 7.55 2.93
C GLU A 22 7.96 8.05 3.04
N HIS A 23 8.53 8.63 1.98
CA HIS A 23 9.87 9.22 2.04
C HIS A 23 9.98 10.37 3.05
N ASP A 24 8.89 11.06 3.39
CA ASP A 24 8.87 12.14 4.38
C ASP A 24 8.67 11.62 5.81
N MET A 25 8.42 10.31 6.00
CA MET A 25 8.27 9.74 7.33
C MET A 25 9.48 9.98 8.23
N PRO A 26 9.27 10.43 9.48
CA PRO A 26 10.36 10.44 10.45
C PRO A 26 10.85 9.01 10.68
N GLY A 27 12.14 8.88 10.99
CA GLY A 27 12.72 7.56 11.28
C GLY A 27 12.18 6.96 12.58
N PRO A 28 12.22 5.63 12.74
CA PRO A 28 12.68 4.65 11.75
C PRO A 28 11.63 4.41 10.64
N LYS A 29 12.11 4.12 9.42
CA LYS A 29 11.24 3.70 8.31
C LYS A 29 10.66 2.31 8.58
N PRO A 30 9.46 1.99 8.07
CA PRO A 30 8.88 0.66 8.22
C PRO A 30 9.75 -0.40 7.54
N THR A 31 9.90 -1.56 8.18
CA THR A 31 10.50 -2.74 7.57
C THR A 31 9.45 -3.49 6.77
N ARG A 32 9.78 -3.90 5.54
CA ARG A 32 8.82 -4.51 4.60
C ARG A 32 8.84 -6.03 4.59
N ASP A 33 9.94 -6.64 4.99
CA ASP A 33 10.16 -8.09 4.92
C ASP A 33 10.74 -8.71 6.20
N GLN A 34 10.83 -7.93 7.28
CA GLN A 34 11.27 -8.42 8.59
C GLN A 34 10.05 -8.82 9.42
N LEU A 35 10.01 -10.07 9.87
CA LEU A 35 8.95 -10.61 10.71
C LEU A 35 9.44 -10.83 12.14
N PRO A 36 8.57 -10.68 13.16
CA PRO A 36 8.89 -11.05 14.52
C PRO A 36 9.29 -12.52 14.62
N SER A 37 10.42 -12.79 15.27
CA SER A 37 10.90 -14.14 15.56
C SER A 37 10.50 -14.58 16.97
N THR A 38 10.34 -15.90 17.15
CA THR A 38 10.05 -16.53 18.45
C THR A 38 11.09 -16.19 19.54
N GLY A 39 12.32 -15.82 19.16
CA GLY A 39 13.38 -15.40 20.06
C GLY A 39 13.36 -13.91 20.47
N GLY A 40 12.34 -13.14 20.09
CA GLY A 40 12.23 -11.72 20.43
C GLY A 40 13.02 -10.77 19.52
N GLY A 41 13.43 -11.23 18.33
CA GLY A 41 14.09 -10.43 17.30
C GLY A 41 13.25 -10.28 16.03
N ALA A 42 13.88 -9.81 14.95
CA ALA A 42 13.28 -9.77 13.63
C ALA A 42 14.09 -10.63 12.65
N GLU A 43 13.40 -11.43 11.84
CA GLU A 43 14.01 -12.28 10.82
C GLU A 43 13.47 -11.92 9.44
N THR A 44 14.32 -12.02 8.42
CA THR A 44 13.89 -11.78 7.05
C THR A 44 12.96 -12.90 6.59
N TYR A 45 11.87 -12.51 5.94
CA TYR A 45 10.88 -13.43 5.38
C TYR A 45 11.54 -14.46 4.46
N ARG A 46 11.30 -15.74 4.75
CA ARG A 46 11.72 -16.86 3.91
C ARG A 46 10.56 -17.29 3.02
N ALA A 47 10.71 -17.04 1.72
CA ALA A 47 9.74 -17.47 0.72
C ALA A 47 9.71 -18.99 0.54
N ALA A 48 8.58 -19.49 0.06
CA ALA A 48 8.37 -20.90 -0.28
C ALA A 48 7.91 -21.10 -1.74
N ASP A 49 8.21 -20.13 -2.60
CA ASP A 49 7.84 -20.06 -4.02
C ASP A 49 6.32 -20.19 -4.29
N LYS A 50 5.49 -19.75 -3.34
CA LYS A 50 4.03 -19.89 -3.41
C LYS A 50 3.40 -19.17 -4.59
N LEU A 51 4.04 -18.10 -5.06
CA LEU A 51 3.55 -17.26 -6.16
C LEU A 51 4.42 -17.37 -7.42
N ARG A 52 5.24 -18.42 -7.52
CA ARG A 52 6.15 -18.60 -8.65
C ARG A 52 5.41 -18.53 -9.98
N GLY A 53 5.86 -17.60 -10.84
CA GLY A 53 5.29 -17.35 -12.16
C GLY A 53 3.91 -16.70 -12.16
N LYS A 54 3.45 -16.16 -11.03
CA LYS A 54 2.20 -15.39 -10.94
C LYS A 54 2.43 -13.93 -11.30
N ARG A 55 1.38 -13.28 -11.80
CA ARG A 55 1.38 -11.89 -12.27
C ARG A 55 0.36 -11.09 -11.47
N ALA A 56 0.81 -10.06 -10.77
CA ALA A 56 -0.02 -9.32 -9.83
C ALA A 56 -0.17 -7.84 -10.24
N ILE A 57 -1.38 -7.31 -10.09
CA ILE A 57 -1.61 -5.87 -10.01
C ILE A 57 -1.78 -5.49 -8.54
N ILE A 58 -1.04 -4.48 -8.08
CA ILE A 58 -1.16 -3.93 -6.73
C ILE A 58 -1.44 -2.43 -6.85
N THR A 59 -2.60 -1.97 -6.37
CA THR A 59 -2.89 -0.54 -6.30
C THR A 59 -2.39 0.05 -4.99
N GLY A 60 -1.78 1.25 -5.03
CA GLY A 60 -1.08 1.83 -3.88
C GLY A 60 0.15 1.01 -3.50
N GLY A 61 0.85 0.47 -4.50
CA GLY A 61 2.02 -0.38 -4.32
C GLY A 61 3.33 0.39 -4.13
N ASP A 62 3.28 1.71 -4.15
CA ASP A 62 4.41 2.62 -3.99
C ASP A 62 4.92 2.69 -2.54
N SER A 63 4.03 2.53 -1.56
CA SER A 63 4.30 2.72 -0.14
C SER A 63 3.51 1.76 0.76
N GLY A 64 3.82 1.77 2.05
CA GLY A 64 3.09 1.09 3.12
C GLY A 64 2.85 -0.40 2.86
N ILE A 65 1.59 -0.82 3.01
CA ILE A 65 1.16 -2.21 2.85
C ILE A 65 1.37 -2.70 1.42
N GLY A 66 1.14 -1.84 0.42
CA GLY A 66 1.29 -2.21 -0.99
C GLY A 66 2.76 -2.42 -1.36
N ALA A 67 3.67 -1.56 -0.89
CA ALA A 67 5.11 -1.74 -1.08
C ALA A 67 5.64 -3.01 -0.42
N ALA A 68 5.21 -3.29 0.83
CA ALA A 68 5.56 -4.53 1.50
C ALA A 68 5.04 -5.76 0.73
N THR A 69 3.82 -5.67 0.20
CA THR A 69 3.23 -6.74 -0.61
C THR A 69 4.01 -6.97 -1.90
N ALA A 70 4.40 -5.90 -2.61
CA ALA A 70 5.20 -6.00 -3.83
C ALA A 70 6.55 -6.71 -3.57
N LEU A 71 7.22 -6.35 -2.46
CA LEU A 71 8.47 -6.99 -2.04
C LEU A 71 8.29 -8.47 -1.69
N LEU A 72 7.26 -8.80 -0.89
CA LEU A 72 6.99 -10.18 -0.50
C LEU A 72 6.52 -11.04 -1.68
N PHE A 73 5.75 -10.48 -2.61
CA PHE A 73 5.34 -11.15 -3.84
C PHE A 73 6.54 -11.48 -4.73
N ALA A 74 7.47 -10.54 -4.86
CA ALA A 74 8.73 -10.78 -5.56
C ALA A 74 9.56 -11.88 -4.89
N ARG A 75 9.65 -11.89 -3.55
CA ARG A 75 10.31 -12.99 -2.81
C ARG A 75 9.66 -14.34 -3.10
N GLU A 76 8.33 -14.39 -3.24
CA GLU A 76 7.56 -15.60 -3.57
C GLU A 76 7.55 -15.94 -5.08
N GLY A 77 8.27 -15.19 -5.91
CA GLY A 77 8.47 -15.47 -7.34
C GLY A 77 7.40 -14.91 -8.29
N ALA A 78 6.62 -13.93 -7.84
CA ALA A 78 5.68 -13.21 -8.71
C ALA A 78 6.31 -11.98 -9.37
N VAL A 79 5.80 -11.63 -10.55
CA VAL A 79 6.03 -10.33 -11.19
C VAL A 79 4.84 -9.43 -10.87
N SER A 80 5.10 -8.15 -10.58
CA SER A 80 4.05 -7.20 -10.22
C SER A 80 4.04 -5.96 -11.11
N THR A 81 2.86 -5.40 -11.32
CA THR A 81 2.64 -4.02 -11.75
C THR A 81 2.04 -3.27 -10.56
N ILE A 82 2.67 -2.17 -10.14
CA ILE A 82 2.12 -1.28 -9.11
C ILE A 82 1.52 -0.02 -9.75
N ALA A 83 0.32 0.34 -9.31
CA ALA A 83 -0.37 1.58 -9.70
C ALA A 83 -0.41 2.55 -8.53
N TYR A 84 -0.06 3.82 -8.76
CA TYR A 84 0.12 4.85 -7.71
C TYR A 84 -0.09 6.25 -8.30
N LEU A 85 -0.18 7.29 -7.45
CA LEU A 85 -0.35 8.67 -7.95
C LEU A 85 0.98 9.24 -8.47
N PRO A 86 0.98 10.08 -9.53
CA PRO A 86 2.22 10.66 -10.07
C PRO A 86 3.11 11.38 -9.04
N ASP A 87 2.51 12.00 -8.02
CA ASP A 87 3.25 12.72 -6.98
C ASP A 87 4.00 11.79 -6.00
N GLU A 88 3.77 10.47 -6.07
CA GLU A 88 4.36 9.42 -5.23
C GLU A 88 5.49 8.67 -5.97
N GLU A 89 5.90 9.14 -7.15
CA GLU A 89 6.93 8.52 -7.99
C GLU A 89 8.20 8.13 -7.23
N LYS A 90 8.65 8.98 -6.30
CA LYS A 90 9.85 8.71 -5.48
C LYS A 90 9.71 7.45 -4.64
N ASP A 91 8.53 7.22 -4.04
CA ASP A 91 8.27 6.04 -3.21
C ASP A 91 8.08 4.79 -4.09
N ALA A 92 7.40 4.92 -5.23
CA ALA A 92 7.27 3.85 -6.21
C ALA A 92 8.63 3.37 -6.75
N GLN A 93 9.54 4.30 -7.02
CA GLN A 93 10.90 4.00 -7.45
C GLN A 93 11.72 3.29 -6.36
N ASP A 94 11.55 3.69 -5.09
CA ASP A 94 12.18 2.99 -3.97
C ASP A 94 11.66 1.54 -3.85
N THR A 95 10.35 1.33 -3.97
CA THR A 95 9.75 -0.01 -3.96
C THR A 95 10.28 -0.87 -5.11
N ARG A 96 10.30 -0.33 -6.35
CA ARG A 96 10.87 -1.04 -7.50
C ARG A 96 12.32 -1.44 -7.25
N ARG A 97 13.14 -0.50 -6.76
CA ARG A 97 14.56 -0.76 -6.45
C ARG A 97 14.72 -1.90 -5.43
N GLN A 98 13.87 -1.95 -4.41
CA GLN A 98 13.93 -3.01 -3.40
C GLN A 98 13.51 -4.37 -3.97
N VAL A 99 12.50 -4.39 -4.84
CA VAL A 99 12.11 -5.60 -5.58
C VAL A 99 13.23 -6.09 -6.50
N GLU A 100 13.85 -5.18 -7.26
CA GLU A 100 14.95 -5.52 -8.17
C GLU A 100 16.20 -5.99 -7.41
N ALA A 101 16.46 -5.44 -6.21
CA ALA A 101 17.58 -5.84 -5.36
C ALA A 101 17.51 -7.31 -4.90
N ILE A 102 16.33 -7.91 -4.85
CA ILE A 102 16.12 -9.34 -4.55
C ILE A 102 15.92 -10.20 -5.82
N GLY A 103 16.14 -9.62 -7.01
CA GLY A 103 16.02 -10.31 -8.29
C GLY A 103 14.59 -10.43 -8.83
N GLY A 104 13.62 -9.73 -8.23
CA GLY A 104 12.25 -9.67 -8.72
C GLY A 104 12.04 -8.62 -9.81
N THR A 105 10.83 -8.59 -10.37
CA THR A 105 10.42 -7.62 -11.39
C THR A 105 9.19 -6.85 -10.92
N CYS A 106 9.26 -5.52 -10.99
CA CYS A 106 8.15 -4.62 -10.66
C CYS A 106 8.00 -3.53 -11.72
N HIS A 107 6.85 -3.48 -12.39
CA HIS A 107 6.49 -2.42 -13.33
C HIS A 107 5.73 -1.30 -12.63
N LEU A 108 5.89 -0.08 -13.11
CA LEU A 108 5.35 1.13 -12.51
C LEU A 108 4.33 1.79 -13.43
N VAL A 109 3.16 2.18 -12.88
CA VAL A 109 2.14 2.95 -13.60
C VAL A 109 1.63 4.09 -12.72
N ALA A 110 2.06 5.31 -13.05
CA ALA A 110 1.60 6.52 -12.38
C ALA A 110 0.28 7.02 -13.00
N LEU A 111 -0.83 6.94 -12.25
CA LEU A 111 -2.14 7.46 -12.67
C LEU A 111 -3.12 7.61 -11.49
N ASP A 112 -4.21 8.33 -11.73
CA ASP A 112 -5.29 8.52 -10.76
C ASP A 112 -6.43 7.52 -11.00
N LEU A 113 -6.58 6.55 -10.10
CA LEU A 113 -7.61 5.50 -10.15
C LEU A 113 -9.03 5.99 -9.84
N VAL A 114 -9.22 7.26 -9.43
CA VAL A 114 -10.56 7.86 -9.34
C VAL A 114 -11.20 7.94 -10.74
N LYS A 115 -10.39 8.08 -11.79
CA LYS A 115 -10.86 8.11 -13.18
C LYS A 115 -11.06 6.69 -13.70
N LYS A 116 -12.28 6.40 -14.15
CA LYS A 116 -12.67 5.07 -14.66
C LYS A 116 -11.77 4.59 -15.80
N GLU A 117 -11.35 5.49 -16.68
CA GLU A 117 -10.50 5.19 -17.84
C GLU A 117 -9.13 4.70 -17.38
N ASN A 118 -8.62 5.25 -16.28
CA ASN A 118 -7.33 4.86 -15.70
C ASN A 118 -7.37 3.47 -15.08
N CYS A 119 -8.51 3.06 -14.49
CA CYS A 119 -8.68 1.68 -14.03
C CYS A 119 -8.50 0.66 -15.17
N LYS A 120 -9.01 0.98 -16.37
CA LYS A 120 -8.78 0.16 -17.56
C LYS A 120 -7.32 0.23 -18.00
N ALA A 121 -6.72 1.42 -18.01
CA ALA A 121 -5.34 1.63 -18.44
C ALA A 121 -4.33 0.81 -17.61
N VAL A 122 -4.51 0.68 -16.29
CA VAL A 122 -3.66 -0.19 -15.45
C VAL A 122 -3.73 -1.63 -15.89
N VAL A 123 -4.93 -2.14 -16.16
CA VAL A 123 -5.13 -3.52 -16.60
C VAL A 123 -4.48 -3.75 -17.96
N ASP A 124 -4.70 -2.85 -18.91
CA ASP A 124 -4.11 -2.94 -20.25
C ASP A 124 -2.57 -2.94 -20.18
N PHE A 125 -1.99 -2.02 -19.40
CA PHE A 125 -0.55 -1.96 -19.18
C PHE A 125 0.00 -3.23 -18.52
N ALA A 126 -0.68 -3.75 -17.50
CA ALA A 126 -0.28 -4.97 -16.82
C ALA A 126 -0.28 -6.18 -17.76
N VAL A 127 -1.31 -6.31 -18.62
CA VAL A 127 -1.37 -7.35 -19.65
C VAL A 127 -0.25 -7.18 -20.67
N GLU A 128 0.05 -5.96 -21.10
CA GLU A 128 1.16 -5.68 -22.02
C GLU A 128 2.51 -6.11 -21.43
N LYS A 129 2.79 -5.74 -20.16
CA LYS A 129 4.10 -6.00 -19.53
C LYS A 129 4.29 -7.45 -19.06
N MET A 130 3.23 -8.07 -18.55
CA MET A 130 3.32 -9.38 -17.90
C MET A 130 2.69 -10.52 -18.73
N GLY A 131 2.01 -10.20 -19.83
CA GLY A 131 1.30 -11.17 -20.67
C GLY A 131 0.02 -11.74 -20.05
N GLY A 132 -0.48 -11.14 -18.97
CA GLY A 132 -1.72 -11.53 -18.28
C GLY A 132 -1.70 -11.19 -16.79
N ILE A 133 -2.78 -11.55 -16.08
CA ILE A 133 -3.00 -11.20 -14.68
C ILE A 133 -3.56 -12.43 -13.96
N ASP A 134 -2.96 -12.78 -12.82
CA ASP A 134 -3.42 -13.88 -11.96
C ASP A 134 -3.93 -13.38 -10.61
N ILE A 135 -3.42 -12.24 -10.14
CA ILE A 135 -3.70 -11.67 -8.82
C ILE A 135 -4.05 -10.18 -8.97
N LEU A 136 -5.12 -9.75 -8.30
CA LEU A 136 -5.48 -8.34 -8.15
C LEU A 136 -5.54 -8.00 -6.65
N PHE A 137 -4.67 -7.10 -6.22
CA PHE A 137 -4.68 -6.55 -4.88
C PHE A 137 -5.12 -5.07 -4.92
N ASN A 138 -6.43 -4.86 -4.73
CA ASN A 138 -7.03 -3.53 -4.65
C ASN A 138 -6.79 -2.95 -3.25
N ASN A 139 -5.71 -2.18 -3.11
CA ASN A 139 -5.24 -1.66 -1.83
C ASN A 139 -5.21 -0.12 -1.76
N ALA A 140 -5.08 0.58 -2.90
CA ALA A 140 -5.11 2.05 -2.93
C ALA A 140 -6.35 2.60 -2.22
N ALA A 141 -6.12 3.56 -1.32
CA ALA A 141 -7.16 4.22 -0.56
C ALA A 141 -6.78 5.68 -0.31
N CYS A 142 -7.80 6.51 -0.06
CA CYS A 142 -7.62 7.87 0.43
C CYS A 142 -8.53 8.04 1.64
N GLU A 143 -7.97 8.56 2.74
CA GLU A 143 -8.69 8.84 3.96
C GLU A 143 -8.70 10.35 4.20
N PHE A 144 -9.86 10.90 4.50
CA PHE A 144 -10.03 12.31 4.88
C PHE A 144 -10.45 12.36 6.35
N PRO A 145 -9.60 12.86 7.26
CA PRO A 145 -9.99 13.01 8.65
C PRO A 145 -11.15 14.00 8.75
N VAL A 146 -12.31 13.53 9.23
CA VAL A 146 -13.43 14.40 9.55
C VAL A 146 -13.13 15.05 10.89
N PHE A 147 -12.54 16.25 10.87
CA PHE A 147 -12.45 17.05 12.08
C PHE A 147 -13.87 17.45 12.49
N ALA A 148 -14.33 16.94 13.64
CA ALA A 148 -15.60 17.31 14.22
C ALA A 148 -15.60 18.80 14.59
N LYS A 149 -15.93 19.66 13.62
CA LYS A 149 -16.51 20.98 13.86
C LYS A 149 -17.97 20.87 13.46
N ALA A 150 -18.83 20.85 14.47
CA ALA A 150 -20.30 20.96 14.43
C ALA A 150 -20.98 20.31 13.21
N VAL A 151 -21.71 19.22 13.44
CA VAL A 151 -22.67 18.66 12.48
C VAL A 151 -23.63 19.77 12.03
N ALA A 152 -23.33 20.42 10.91
CA ALA A 152 -24.31 21.17 10.16
C ALA A 152 -25.13 20.13 9.37
N PRO A 153 -26.47 20.19 9.39
CA PRO A 153 -27.30 19.16 8.79
C PRO A 153 -27.01 19.04 7.30
N PHE A 154 -26.86 17.79 6.86
CA PHE A 154 -26.68 17.34 5.49
C PHE A 154 -27.74 17.98 4.58
N GLN A 155 -27.42 19.10 3.93
CA GLN A 155 -28.26 19.66 2.87
C GLN A 155 -28.07 18.81 1.62
N LYS A 156 -29.17 18.17 1.21
CA LYS A 156 -29.28 17.39 -0.02
C LYS A 156 -28.77 18.20 -1.21
N LEU A 157 -27.72 17.73 -1.86
CA LEU A 157 -27.37 18.14 -3.22
C LEU A 157 -28.42 17.54 -4.17
N LYS A 158 -29.05 18.41 -4.96
CA LYS A 158 -29.90 18.06 -6.10
C LYS A 158 -29.04 17.65 -7.29
#